data_AF-A0A969UNV4-F1
#
_entry.id   AF-A0A969UNV4-F1
#
_cell.length_a   1.000
_cell.length_b   1.000
_cell.length_c   1.000
_cell.angle_alpha   90.00
_cell.angle_beta   90.00
_cell.angle_gamma   90.00
#
_symmetry.space_group_name_H-M   'P 1'
#
loop_
_entity.id
_entity.type
_entity.pdbx_description
1 polymer ?
#
loop_
_entity_poly.entity_id
_entity_poly.type
_entity_poly.pdbx_seq_one_letter_code
_entity_poly.pdbx_strand_id
1 'polypeptide(L)'
;MILDSPRIPLSRRTLVDEEQLLDQLDLVRLNLPPAFQEANEILLHKEEVLLEAEQYAQEIIAAAEQRAAQILDEMGLVRQAEMEAQRIRQQVQQECEAMQQQVLAEIDHMRRRAQMELEEMQRLTLVECEEIQRGADEYADRILRDMEDQLAEMMRIVRNGRQQLQINPPSGRPPSPPEPPNRLPPTSRYSDRQGR
;
A
#
# COMPACT_ATOMS: atom_id res chain seq x y z
N MET A 1 92.51 33.45 -50.53
CA MET A 1 93.95 33.25 -50.83
C MET A 1 94.25 32.77 -52.25
N ILE A 2 93.47 31.88 -52.89
CA ILE A 2 93.59 31.59 -54.35
C ILE A 2 92.96 32.70 -55.22
N LEU A 3 91.98 33.42 -54.66
CA LEU A 3 91.28 34.53 -55.33
C LEU A 3 92.11 35.83 -55.37
N ASP A 4 93.11 35.98 -54.49
CA ASP A 4 93.96 37.18 -54.35
C ASP A 4 95.42 36.99 -54.81
N SER A 5 95.79 35.82 -55.35
CA SER A 5 97.18 35.53 -55.71
C SER A 5 97.56 36.08 -57.09
N PRO A 6 98.84 36.48 -57.30
CA PRO A 6 99.30 37.05 -58.57
C PRO A 6 99.12 36.07 -59.73
N ARG A 7 98.42 36.51 -60.79
CA ARG A 7 98.24 35.73 -62.03
C ARG A 7 99.46 35.89 -62.92
N ILE A 8 99.91 34.78 -63.51
CA ILE A 8 101.06 34.78 -64.43
C ILE A 8 100.59 35.39 -65.77
N PRO A 9 101.18 36.50 -66.25
CA PRO A 9 100.79 37.13 -67.52
C PRO A 9 100.91 36.15 -68.70
N LEU A 10 99.95 36.17 -69.64
CA LEU A 10 99.85 35.28 -70.81
C LEU A 10 99.59 33.79 -70.51
N SER A 11 99.31 33.44 -69.25
CA SER A 11 98.95 32.09 -68.81
C SER A 11 97.66 32.12 -68.00
N ARG A 12 96.82 31.08 -68.08
CA ARG A 12 95.66 30.93 -67.18
C ARG A 12 96.03 30.42 -65.78
N ARG A 13 97.31 30.47 -65.39
CA ARG A 13 97.84 29.95 -64.12
C ARG A 13 98.02 31.05 -63.08
N THR A 14 97.62 30.75 -61.85
CA THR A 14 97.76 31.62 -60.67
C THR A 14 98.90 31.09 -59.82
N LEU A 15 99.76 31.97 -59.29
CA LEU A 15 100.91 31.60 -58.48
C LEU A 15 100.45 31.49 -57.02
N VAL A 16 100.47 30.28 -56.47
CA VAL A 16 99.95 29.98 -55.12
C VAL A 16 101.11 29.46 -54.26
N ASP A 17 101.14 29.89 -53.00
CA ASP A 17 102.06 29.36 -52.00
C ASP A 17 101.72 27.89 -51.73
N GLU A 18 102.63 27.00 -52.10
CA GLU A 18 102.46 25.55 -51.99
C GLU A 18 102.34 25.11 -50.53
N GLU A 19 103.11 25.71 -49.63
CA GLU A 19 103.17 25.34 -48.21
C GLU A 19 101.87 25.73 -47.50
N GLN A 20 101.39 26.96 -47.71
CA GLN A 20 100.11 27.40 -47.15
C GLN A 20 98.90 26.67 -47.75
N LEU A 21 98.95 26.32 -49.04
CA LEU A 21 97.86 25.56 -49.67
C LEU A 21 97.81 24.12 -49.15
N LEU A 22 98.98 23.48 -48.95
CA LEU A 22 99.09 22.14 -48.38
C LEU A 22 98.63 22.13 -46.92
N ASP A 23 98.99 23.12 -46.11
CA ASP A 23 98.51 23.25 -44.72
C ASP A 23 96.97 23.36 -44.65
N GLN A 24 96.37 24.15 -45.55
CA GLN A 24 94.91 24.26 -45.64
C GLN A 24 94.26 22.95 -46.12
N LEU A 25 94.91 22.25 -47.05
CA LEU A 25 94.43 20.95 -47.55
C LEU A 25 94.54 19.87 -46.46
N ASP A 26 95.61 19.88 -45.66
CA ASP A 26 95.80 18.96 -44.54
C ASP A 26 94.82 19.27 -43.40
N LEU A 27 94.52 20.55 -43.15
CA LEU A 27 93.46 20.94 -42.21
C LEU A 27 92.09 20.38 -42.65
N VAL A 28 91.76 20.47 -43.93
CA VAL A 28 90.54 19.85 -44.48
C VAL A 28 90.61 18.33 -44.35
N ARG A 29 91.72 17.71 -44.72
CA ARG A 29 91.91 16.25 -44.67
C ARG A 29 91.82 15.69 -43.24
N LEU A 30 92.24 16.46 -42.23
CA LEU A 30 92.18 16.08 -40.82
C LEU A 30 90.78 16.27 -40.21
N ASN A 31 90.09 17.36 -40.52
CA ASN A 31 88.83 17.74 -39.85
C ASN A 31 87.55 17.31 -40.60
N LEU A 32 87.62 17.13 -41.92
CA LEU A 32 86.45 16.77 -42.72
C LEU A 32 85.96 15.33 -42.44
N PRO A 33 86.84 14.31 -42.30
CA PRO A 33 86.40 12.95 -41.95
C PRO A 33 85.64 12.83 -40.61
N PRO A 34 86.13 13.37 -39.47
CA PRO A 34 85.40 13.30 -38.22
C PRO A 34 84.09 14.10 -38.27
N ALA A 35 84.04 15.24 -38.97
CA ALA A 35 82.79 15.99 -39.17
C ALA A 35 81.72 15.18 -39.93
N PHE A 36 82.12 14.37 -40.93
CA PHE A 36 81.20 13.46 -41.62
C PHE A 36 80.74 12.30 -40.73
N GLN A 37 81.60 11.79 -39.85
CA GLN A 37 81.24 10.75 -38.90
C GLN A 37 80.18 11.27 -37.92
N GLU A 38 80.42 12.45 -37.33
CA GLU A 38 79.47 13.10 -36.42
C GLU A 38 78.13 13.41 -37.11
N ALA A 39 78.16 13.90 -38.36
CA ALA A 39 76.94 14.12 -39.13
C ALA A 39 76.13 12.82 -39.37
N ASN A 40 76.81 11.71 -39.64
CA ASN A 40 76.15 10.40 -39.80
C ASN A 40 75.57 9.88 -38.47
N GLU A 41 76.27 10.07 -37.35
CA GLU A 41 75.75 9.70 -36.02
C GLU A 41 74.49 10.49 -35.68
N ILE A 42 74.46 11.79 -35.96
CA ILE A 42 73.28 12.64 -35.76
C ILE A 42 72.12 12.15 -36.65
N LEU A 43 72.38 11.78 -37.90
CA LEU A 43 71.34 11.25 -38.80
C LEU A 43 70.77 9.92 -38.30
N LEU A 44 71.62 8.99 -37.87
CA LEU A 44 71.19 7.71 -37.31
C LEU A 44 70.37 7.90 -36.03
N HIS A 45 70.83 8.76 -35.12
CA HIS A 45 70.10 9.04 -33.89
C HIS A 45 68.76 9.74 -34.16
N LYS A 46 68.69 10.63 -35.16
CA LYS A 46 67.43 11.23 -35.60
C LYS A 46 66.46 10.17 -36.11
N GLU A 47 66.92 9.21 -36.92
CA GLU A 47 66.07 8.13 -37.42
C GLU A 47 65.54 7.26 -36.27
N GLU A 48 66.39 6.95 -35.29
CA GLU A 48 66.00 6.22 -34.08
C GLU A 48 64.91 6.97 -33.28
N VAL A 49 65.11 8.26 -33.01
CA VAL A 49 64.14 9.09 -32.30
C VAL A 49 62.82 9.21 -33.05
N LEU A 50 62.86 9.33 -34.39
CA LEU A 50 61.66 9.37 -35.21
C LEU A 50 60.89 8.05 -35.15
N LEU A 51 61.59 6.91 -35.23
CA LEU A 51 60.98 5.59 -35.14
C LEU A 51 60.31 5.40 -33.77
N GLU A 52 61.01 5.75 -32.68
CA GLU A 52 60.48 5.66 -31.32
C GLU A 52 59.25 6.56 -31.14
N ALA A 53 59.31 7.81 -31.65
CA ALA A 53 58.18 8.74 -31.59
C ALA A 53 56.97 8.24 -32.40
N GLU A 54 57.19 7.65 -33.58
CA GLU A 54 56.12 7.04 -34.37
C GLU A 54 55.48 5.86 -33.65
N GLN A 55 56.30 5.00 -33.04
CA GLN A 55 55.83 3.83 -32.32
C GLN A 55 55.02 4.24 -31.08
N TYR A 56 55.51 5.21 -30.31
CA TYR A 56 54.80 5.77 -29.17
C TYR A 56 53.48 6.45 -29.57
N ALA A 57 53.47 7.19 -30.68
CA ALA A 57 52.25 7.79 -31.21
C ALA A 57 51.21 6.73 -31.60
N GLN A 58 51.64 5.64 -32.24
CA GLN A 58 50.76 4.51 -32.59
C GLN A 58 50.18 3.85 -31.33
N GLU A 59 51.00 3.65 -30.29
CA GLU A 59 50.54 3.09 -29.01
C GLU A 59 49.49 3.99 -28.34
N ILE A 60 49.70 5.31 -28.34
CA ILE A 60 48.72 6.26 -27.79
C ILE A 60 47.40 6.16 -28.54
N ILE A 61 47.45 6.16 -29.88
CA ILE A 61 46.24 6.08 -30.71
C ILE A 61 45.50 4.77 -30.45
N ALA A 62 46.20 3.64 -30.46
CA ALA A 62 45.60 2.33 -30.19
C ALA A 62 44.97 2.27 -28.79
N ALA A 63 45.64 2.80 -27.77
CA ALA A 63 45.11 2.85 -26.41
C ALA A 63 43.87 3.77 -26.30
N ALA A 64 43.87 4.90 -27.02
CA ALA A 64 42.73 5.81 -27.06
C ALA A 64 41.52 5.17 -27.75
N GLU A 65 41.73 4.51 -28.88
CA GLU A 65 40.67 3.79 -29.62
C GLU A 65 40.08 2.65 -28.78
N GLN A 66 40.93 1.87 -28.11
CA GLN A 66 40.48 0.80 -27.22
C GLN A 66 39.63 1.33 -26.07
N ARG A 67 40.04 2.42 -25.43
CA ARG A 67 39.26 3.06 -24.36
C ARG A 67 37.94 3.61 -24.88
N ALA A 68 37.95 4.25 -26.05
CA ALA A 68 36.72 4.76 -26.66
C ALA A 68 35.72 3.63 -26.96
N ALA A 69 36.20 2.49 -27.47
CA ALA A 69 35.37 1.31 -27.70
C ALA A 69 34.76 0.77 -26.39
N GLN A 70 35.54 0.69 -25.31
CA GLN A 70 35.05 0.27 -23.99
C GLN A 70 33.96 1.20 -23.45
N ILE A 71 34.17 2.52 -23.54
CA ILE A 71 33.20 3.52 -23.08
C ILE A 71 31.88 3.40 -23.86
N LEU A 72 31.95 3.21 -25.18
CA LEU A 72 30.76 3.05 -26.02
C LEU A 72 29.98 1.79 -25.66
N ASP A 73 30.68 0.68 -25.39
CA ASP A 73 30.06 -0.57 -24.96
C ASP A 73 29.37 -0.42 -23.60
N GLU A 74 30.05 0.22 -22.63
CA GLU A 74 29.47 0.54 -21.32
C GLU A 74 28.23 1.45 -21.45
N MET A 75 28.29 2.48 -22.29
CA MET A 75 27.13 3.33 -22.59
C MET A 75 25.98 2.55 -23.23
N GLY A 76 26.28 1.56 -24.07
CA GLY A 76 25.30 0.65 -24.65
C GLY A 76 24.58 -0.15 -23.56
N LEU A 77 25.34 -0.76 -22.66
CA LEU A 77 24.81 -1.51 -21.52
C LEU A 77 23.97 -0.63 -20.58
N VAL A 78 24.44 0.57 -20.26
CA VAL A 78 23.72 1.52 -19.40
C VAL A 78 22.39 1.92 -20.05
N ARG A 79 22.39 2.29 -21.33
CA ARG A 79 21.14 2.62 -22.05
C ARG A 79 20.16 1.46 -22.10
N GLN A 80 20.67 0.24 -22.33
CA GLN A 80 19.82 -0.95 -22.32
C GLN A 80 19.21 -1.19 -20.94
N ALA A 81 20.01 -1.07 -19.87
CA ALA A 81 19.54 -1.20 -18.51
C ALA A 81 18.51 -0.11 -18.15
N GLU A 82 18.72 1.13 -18.58
CA GLU A 82 17.77 2.24 -18.39
C GLU A 82 16.43 1.98 -19.10
N MET A 83 16.47 1.52 -20.36
CA MET A 83 15.25 1.16 -21.11
C MET A 83 14.49 0.03 -20.42
N GLU A 84 15.18 -1.01 -19.97
CA GLU A 84 14.54 -2.14 -19.29
C GLU A 84 13.97 -1.71 -17.93
N ALA A 85 14.71 -0.91 -17.16
CA ALA A 85 14.22 -0.34 -15.90
C ALA A 85 12.97 0.53 -16.12
N GLN A 86 12.95 1.34 -17.19
CA GLN A 86 11.79 2.15 -17.54
C GLN A 86 10.60 1.28 -17.95
N ARG A 87 10.84 0.20 -18.72
CA ARG A 87 9.81 -0.78 -19.09
C ARG A 87 9.20 -1.45 -17.87
N ILE A 88 10.04 -1.94 -16.94
CA ILE A 88 9.60 -2.57 -15.68
C ILE A 88 8.78 -1.57 -14.86
N ARG A 89 9.25 -0.33 -14.73
CA ARG A 89 8.51 0.71 -13.99
C ARG A 89 7.15 1.00 -14.60
N GLN A 90 7.04 1.10 -15.92
CA GLN A 90 5.77 1.31 -16.60
C GLN A 90 4.83 0.12 -16.41
N GLN A 91 5.35 -1.10 -16.52
CA GLN A 91 4.57 -2.32 -16.31
C GLN A 91 4.02 -2.38 -14.88
N VAL A 92 4.87 -2.18 -13.87
CA VAL A 92 4.45 -2.17 -12.46
C VAL A 92 3.42 -1.07 -12.20
N GLN A 93 3.60 0.13 -12.76
CA GLN A 93 2.64 1.21 -12.62
C GLN A 93 1.26 0.83 -13.18
N GLN A 94 1.22 0.25 -14.39
CA GLN A 94 -0.03 -0.21 -15.02
C GLN A 94 -0.68 -1.35 -14.22
N GLU A 95 0.12 -2.31 -13.75
CA GLU A 95 -0.38 -3.41 -12.92
C GLU A 95 -0.95 -2.92 -11.59
N CYS A 96 -0.28 -1.98 -10.92
CA CYS A 96 -0.78 -1.37 -9.69
C CYS A 96 -2.09 -0.60 -9.92
N GLU A 97 -2.18 0.18 -11.00
CA GLU A 97 -3.41 0.90 -11.35
C GLU A 97 -4.57 -0.06 -11.65
N ALA A 98 -4.32 -1.12 -12.43
CA ALA A 98 -5.31 -2.14 -12.73
C ALA A 98 -5.77 -2.88 -11.46
N MET A 99 -4.82 -3.26 -10.59
CA MET A 99 -5.13 -3.92 -9.32
C MET A 99 -5.95 -3.01 -8.39
N GLN A 100 -5.61 -1.72 -8.30
CA GLN A 100 -6.40 -0.75 -7.53
C GLN A 100 -7.83 -0.63 -8.06
N GLN A 101 -8.00 -0.53 -9.38
CA GLN A 101 -9.32 -0.46 -10.00
C GLN A 101 -10.14 -1.73 -9.71
N GLN A 102 -9.51 -2.90 -9.81
CA GLN A 102 -10.16 -4.17 -9.48
C GLN A 102 -10.59 -4.22 -8.02
N VAL A 103 -9.71 -3.86 -7.07
CA VAL A 103 -10.02 -3.86 -5.64
C VAL A 103 -11.18 -2.91 -5.33
N LEU A 104 -11.20 -1.71 -5.92
CA LEU A 104 -12.31 -0.77 -5.76
C LEU A 104 -13.63 -1.35 -6.28
N ALA A 105 -13.62 -1.97 -7.46
CA ALA A 105 -14.80 -2.62 -8.03
C ALA A 105 -15.30 -3.79 -7.16
N GLU A 106 -14.38 -4.58 -6.60
CA GLU A 106 -14.70 -5.67 -5.66
C GLU A 106 -15.29 -5.14 -4.36
N ILE A 107 -14.73 -4.07 -3.77
CA ILE A 107 -15.28 -3.41 -2.58
C ILE A 107 -16.71 -2.93 -2.83
N ASP A 108 -16.95 -2.26 -3.96
CA ASP A 108 -18.30 -1.77 -4.31
C ASP A 108 -19.28 -2.92 -4.56
N HIS A 109 -18.82 -4.02 -5.16
CA HIS A 109 -19.63 -5.21 -5.35
C HIS A 109 -19.97 -5.88 -4.01
N MET A 110 -18.99 -6.08 -3.13
CA MET A 110 -19.19 -6.64 -1.79
C MET A 110 -20.13 -5.77 -0.95
N ARG A 111 -19.94 -4.44 -0.99
CA ARG A 111 -20.81 -3.49 -0.28
C ARG A 111 -22.25 -3.60 -0.74
N ARG A 112 -22.49 -3.63 -2.05
CA ARG A 112 -23.84 -3.79 -2.61
C ARG A 112 -24.48 -5.11 -2.21
N ARG A 113 -23.73 -6.21 -2.25
CA ARG A 113 -24.22 -7.52 -1.80
C ARG A 113 -24.63 -7.49 -0.33
N ALA A 114 -23.75 -6.99 0.54
CA ALA A 114 -24.04 -6.90 1.97
C ALA A 114 -25.26 -6.01 2.26
N GLN A 115 -25.44 -4.91 1.51
CA GLN A 115 -26.62 -4.06 1.61
C GLN A 115 -27.90 -4.81 1.22
N MET A 116 -27.91 -5.51 0.09
CA MET A 116 -29.07 -6.30 -0.34
C MET A 116 -29.43 -7.40 0.67
N GLU A 117 -28.43 -8.14 1.18
CA GLU A 117 -28.65 -9.19 2.19
C GLU A 117 -29.22 -8.60 3.49
N LEU A 118 -28.74 -7.44 3.92
CA LEU A 118 -29.23 -6.76 5.12
C LEU A 118 -30.67 -6.26 4.94
N GLU A 119 -31.00 -5.68 3.79
CA GLU A 119 -32.36 -5.26 3.45
C GLU A 119 -33.32 -6.45 3.40
N GLU A 120 -32.90 -7.58 2.81
CA GLU A 120 -33.69 -8.81 2.77
C GLU A 120 -33.93 -9.37 4.17
N MET A 121 -32.88 -9.50 4.99
CA MET A 121 -32.97 -9.96 6.38
C MET A 121 -33.93 -9.07 7.18
N GLN A 122 -33.78 -7.75 7.09
CA GLN A 122 -34.66 -6.80 7.77
C GLN A 122 -36.13 -6.99 7.37
N ARG A 123 -36.39 -7.17 6.07
CA ARG A 123 -37.75 -7.41 5.57
C ARG A 123 -38.33 -8.69 6.15
N LEU A 124 -37.56 -9.77 6.17
CA LEU A 124 -38.01 -11.06 6.72
C LEU A 124 -38.30 -10.95 8.22
N THR A 125 -37.40 -10.36 9.01
CA THR A 125 -37.60 -10.19 10.45
C THR A 125 -38.85 -9.36 10.77
N LEU A 126 -39.14 -8.33 9.96
CA LEU A 126 -40.37 -7.53 10.11
C LEU A 126 -41.62 -8.38 9.93
N VAL A 127 -41.66 -9.18 8.86
CA VAL A 127 -42.78 -10.10 8.59
C VAL A 127 -42.92 -11.13 9.70
N GLU A 128 -41.81 -11.71 10.18
CA GLU A 128 -41.84 -12.67 11.29
C GLU A 128 -42.38 -12.04 12.59
N CYS A 129 -41.98 -10.81 12.89
CA CYS A 129 -42.46 -10.08 14.06
C CYS A 129 -43.97 -9.79 13.96
N GLU A 130 -44.48 -9.40 12.78
CA GLU A 130 -45.91 -9.20 12.54
C GLU A 130 -46.71 -10.50 12.72
N GLU A 131 -46.20 -11.63 12.22
CA GLU A 131 -46.83 -12.94 12.37
C GLU A 131 -46.85 -13.40 13.85
N ILE A 132 -45.74 -13.20 14.58
CA ILE A 132 -45.67 -13.53 16.02
C ILE A 132 -46.66 -12.67 16.81
N GLN A 133 -46.74 -11.36 16.54
CA GLN A 133 -47.68 -10.45 17.20
C GLN A 133 -49.12 -10.88 16.94
N ARG A 134 -49.47 -11.15 15.67
CA ARG A 134 -50.82 -11.61 15.31
C ARG A 134 -51.16 -12.93 16.01
N GLY A 135 -50.25 -13.90 16.00
CA GLY A 135 -50.45 -15.19 16.69
C GLY A 135 -50.63 -15.04 18.20
N ALA A 136 -49.93 -14.10 18.83
CA ALA A 136 -50.08 -13.78 20.26
C ALA A 136 -51.43 -13.11 20.56
N ASP A 137 -51.87 -12.18 19.72
CA ASP A 137 -53.18 -11.52 19.86
C ASP A 137 -54.32 -12.53 19.70
N GLU A 138 -54.27 -13.37 18.66
CA GLU A 138 -55.28 -14.44 18.45
C GLU A 138 -55.31 -15.44 19.62
N TYR A 139 -54.15 -15.76 20.18
CA TYR A 139 -54.07 -16.62 21.36
C TYR A 139 -54.69 -15.94 22.59
N ALA A 140 -54.38 -14.67 22.83
CA ALA A 140 -54.96 -13.91 23.94
C ALA A 140 -56.49 -13.83 23.83
N ASP A 141 -57.02 -13.51 22.64
CA ASP A 141 -58.46 -13.48 22.38
C ASP A 141 -59.13 -14.82 22.63
N ARG A 142 -58.52 -15.93 22.18
CA ARG A 142 -59.03 -17.27 22.44
C ARG A 142 -59.10 -17.57 23.94
N ILE A 143 -58.02 -17.31 24.66
CA ILE A 143 -57.96 -17.58 26.11
C ILE A 143 -58.98 -16.72 26.87
N LEU A 144 -59.11 -15.44 26.52
CA LEU A 144 -60.08 -14.54 27.14
C LEU A 144 -61.52 -15.00 26.88
N ARG A 145 -61.83 -15.44 25.65
CA ARG A 145 -63.15 -16.00 25.31
C ARG A 145 -63.44 -17.28 26.08
N ASP A 146 -62.46 -18.19 26.18
CA ASP A 146 -62.62 -19.42 26.96
C ASP A 146 -62.88 -19.12 28.45
N MET A 147 -62.20 -18.12 29.01
CA MET A 147 -62.44 -17.66 30.39
C MET A 147 -63.82 -17.02 30.55
N GLU A 148 -64.27 -16.22 29.58
CA GLU A 148 -65.61 -15.62 29.58
C GLU A 148 -66.69 -16.71 29.59
N ASP A 149 -66.57 -17.72 28.73
CA ASP A 149 -67.50 -18.84 28.64
C ASP A 149 -67.56 -19.64 29.96
N GLN A 150 -66.39 -19.91 30.57
CA GLN A 150 -66.31 -20.60 31.86
C GLN A 150 -66.98 -19.80 32.99
N LEU A 151 -66.72 -18.49 33.06
CA LEU A 151 -67.34 -17.62 34.05
C LEU A 151 -68.85 -17.49 33.83
N ALA A 152 -69.30 -17.45 32.58
CA ALA A 152 -70.72 -17.41 32.23
C ALA A 152 -71.45 -18.67 32.71
N GLU A 153 -70.87 -19.86 32.51
CA GLU A 153 -71.48 -21.10 32.98
C GLU A 153 -71.50 -21.18 34.52
N MET A 154 -70.41 -20.78 35.18
CA MET A 154 -70.36 -20.69 36.65
C MET A 154 -71.46 -19.77 37.19
N MET A 155 -71.64 -18.59 36.57
CA MET A 155 -72.70 -17.64 36.92
C MET A 155 -74.09 -18.23 36.69
N ARG A 156 -74.28 -19.03 35.63
CA ARG A 156 -75.54 -19.73 35.35
C ARG A 156 -75.85 -20.75 36.45
N ILE A 157 -74.87 -21.54 36.87
CA ILE A 157 -74.98 -22.49 37.97
C ILE A 157 -75.37 -21.77 39.27
N VAL A 158 -74.69 -20.68 39.61
CA VAL A 158 -74.99 -19.89 40.83
C VAL A 158 -76.39 -19.29 40.78
N ARG A 159 -76.83 -18.73 39.65
CA ARG A 159 -78.19 -18.20 39.48
C ARG A 159 -79.25 -19.28 39.67
N ASN A 160 -79.05 -20.45 39.06
CA ASN A 160 -79.95 -21.60 39.20
C ASN A 160 -80.01 -22.10 40.67
N GLY A 161 -78.86 -22.24 41.33
CA GLY A 161 -78.80 -22.65 42.74
C GLY A 161 -79.48 -21.65 43.68
N ARG A 162 -79.30 -20.33 43.45
CA ARG A 162 -80.02 -19.30 44.22
C ARG A 162 -81.53 -19.33 43.99
N GLN A 163 -81.99 -19.55 42.76
CA GLN A 163 -83.42 -19.69 42.45
C GLN A 163 -84.04 -20.90 43.17
N GLN A 164 -83.33 -22.02 43.26
CA GLN A 164 -83.79 -23.19 44.02
C GLN A 164 -83.97 -22.88 45.51
N LEU A 165 -83.07 -22.11 46.11
CA LEU A 165 -83.20 -21.67 47.51
C LEU A 165 -84.32 -20.63 47.73
N GLN A 166 -84.71 -19.88 46.70
CA GLN A 166 -85.86 -18.96 46.78
C GLN A 166 -87.21 -19.68 46.60
N ILE A 167 -87.25 -20.77 45.82
CA ILE A 167 -88.44 -21.60 45.64
C ILE A 167 -88.70 -22.49 46.87
N ASN A 168 -87.65 -22.83 47.64
CA ASN A 168 -87.75 -23.52 48.92
C ASN A 168 -87.17 -22.67 50.06
N PRO A 169 -87.93 -21.72 50.64
CA PRO A 169 -87.51 -21.05 51.85
C PRO A 169 -87.47 -22.06 53.01
N PRO A 170 -86.46 -22.02 53.91
CA PRO A 170 -86.51 -22.81 55.14
C PRO A 170 -87.71 -22.33 55.97
N SER A 171 -88.74 -23.15 56.02
CA SER A 171 -89.90 -22.98 56.89
C SER A 171 -89.46 -23.27 58.32
N GLY A 172 -89.01 -22.24 59.02
CA GLY A 172 -88.57 -22.32 60.40
C GLY A 172 -88.89 -21.04 61.17
N ARG A 173 -90.16 -20.87 61.56
CA ARG A 173 -90.51 -20.01 62.70
C ARG A 173 -90.13 -20.81 63.96
N PRO A 174 -89.22 -20.35 64.83
CA PRO A 174 -89.00 -21.03 66.10
C PRO A 174 -90.28 -20.95 66.95
N PRO A 175 -90.62 -22.00 67.72
CA PRO A 175 -91.82 -22.00 68.56
C PRO A 175 -91.69 -20.95 69.67
N SER A 176 -92.72 -20.11 69.79
CA SER A 176 -92.85 -19.12 70.87
C SER A 176 -92.94 -19.83 72.23
N PRO A 177 -92.13 -19.48 73.24
CA PRO A 177 -92.29 -20.00 74.59
C PRO A 177 -93.54 -19.40 75.27
N PRO A 178 -94.17 -20.11 76.23
CA PRO A 178 -95.44 -19.73 76.84
C PRO A 178 -95.31 -18.49 77.74
N GLU A 179 -96.33 -17.62 77.70
CA GLU A 179 -96.45 -16.41 78.53
C GLU A 179 -96.56 -16.76 80.03
N PRO A 180 -95.70 -16.18 80.90
CA PRO A 180 -95.86 -16.29 82.35
C PRO A 180 -96.88 -15.27 82.89
N PRO A 181 -97.56 -15.59 84.02
CA PRO A 181 -98.72 -14.85 84.49
C PRO A 181 -98.35 -13.50 85.14
N ASN A 182 -99.21 -12.53 84.84
CA ASN A 182 -99.20 -11.14 85.29
C ASN A 182 -98.96 -11.00 86.81
N ARG A 183 -97.87 -10.34 87.22
CA ARG A 183 -97.72 -9.70 88.55
C ARG A 183 -97.11 -8.30 88.41
N LEU A 184 -97.74 -7.38 89.13
CA LEU A 184 -97.50 -5.94 89.26
C LEU A 184 -96.09 -5.56 89.78
N PRO A 185 -95.65 -4.29 89.62
CA PRO A 185 -94.30 -3.78 89.90
C PRO A 185 -94.19 -3.24 91.36
N PRO A 186 -93.15 -2.47 91.72
CA PRO A 186 -91.70 -2.70 91.69
C PRO A 186 -91.07 -2.51 93.10
N THR A 187 -89.80 -2.85 93.32
CA THR A 187 -88.97 -2.09 94.29
C THR A 187 -87.47 -2.14 93.98
N SER A 188 -86.90 -0.94 94.04
CA SER A 188 -85.49 -0.53 93.96
C SER A 188 -84.56 -1.20 94.98
N ARG A 189 -83.29 -1.40 94.60
CA ARG A 189 -82.06 -0.92 95.28
C ARG A 189 -80.82 -1.47 94.55
N TYR A 190 -79.89 -0.59 94.14
CA TYR A 190 -78.56 -0.39 94.77
C TYR A 190 -77.82 -1.71 95.02
N SER A 191 -76.60 -1.97 94.58
CA SER A 191 -75.41 -1.13 94.36
C SER A 191 -74.40 -2.05 93.65
N ASP A 192 -73.76 -1.62 92.58
CA ASP A 192 -72.46 -0.95 92.59
C ASP A 192 -71.28 -1.86 93.01
N ARG A 193 -70.19 -1.67 92.25
CA ARG A 193 -68.78 -1.77 92.66
C ARG A 193 -67.94 -2.98 92.23
N GLN A 194 -67.15 -2.69 91.18
CA GLN A 194 -65.71 -2.96 90.99
C GLN A 194 -65.24 -4.42 90.91
N GLY A 195 -64.23 -4.78 90.11
CA GLY A 195 -63.30 -4.00 89.30
C GLY A 195 -62.01 -4.81 89.10
N ARG A 196 -61.38 -4.61 87.94
CA ARG A 196 -60.00 -4.83 87.50
C ARG A 196 -59.94 -5.56 86.16
#